data_AF-A0A8X6SVF1-F1
#
_entry.id   AF-A0A8X6SVF1-F1
#
_cell.length_a   1.000
_cell.length_b   1.000
_cell.length_c   1.000
_cell.angle_alpha   90.00
_cell.angle_beta   90.00
_cell.angle_gamma   90.00
#
_symmetry.space_group_name_H-M   'P 1'
#
loop_
_entity.id
_entity.type
_entity.pdbx_description
1 polymer ?
#
loop_
_entity_poly.entity_id
_entity_poly.type
_entity_poly.pdbx_seq_one_letter_code
_entity_poly.pdbx_strand_id
1 'polypeptide(L)'
;MCCIQISVQLYSEKLDPVHHMALRICSGAFHTSPVQSLYVNCNQLPLDLRRRKLSFAYNFKILSVPSHPLKNVYMSTSMKRLYDVRLSNIWPFMNRMKRLITELALPIVEIQQRNLLLFQPWNTPRFHYINPFANYSKYTVTPVIFQRVFA
;
A
#
# COMPACT_ATOMS: atom_id res chain seq x y z
N MET A 1 -29.02 8.57 -7.90
CA MET A 1 -27.59 8.85 -7.61
C MET A 1 -27.31 9.15 -6.13
N CYS A 2 -28.18 9.86 -5.39
CA CYS A 2 -27.93 10.24 -3.99
C CYS A 2 -27.84 9.05 -3.00
N CYS A 3 -28.74 8.06 -3.09
CA CYS A 3 -28.79 6.95 -2.12
C CYS A 3 -27.54 6.04 -2.10
N ILE A 4 -26.77 6.05 -3.19
CA ILE A 4 -25.61 5.16 -3.40
C ILE A 4 -24.33 5.76 -2.78
N GLN A 5 -24.21 7.09 -2.79
CA GLN A 5 -23.11 7.80 -2.14
C GLN A 5 -23.15 7.61 -0.62
N ILE A 6 -24.37 7.55 -0.08
CA ILE A 6 -24.67 7.45 1.36
C ILE A 6 -24.21 6.12 1.95
N SER A 7 -24.38 5.00 1.26
CA SER A 7 -24.09 3.67 1.83
C SER A 7 -22.61 3.35 2.04
N VAL A 8 -21.71 3.84 1.17
CA VAL A 8 -20.25 3.67 1.37
C VAL A 8 -19.73 4.65 2.42
N GLN A 9 -20.31 5.85 2.47
CA GLN A 9 -20.06 6.82 3.54
C GLN A 9 -20.42 6.19 4.89
N LEU A 10 -21.64 5.66 5.04
CA LEU A 10 -22.17 5.10 6.28
C LEU A 10 -21.32 3.98 6.92
N TYR A 11 -20.67 3.12 6.12
CA TYR A 11 -19.79 2.09 6.69
C TYR A 11 -18.48 2.67 7.24
N SER A 12 -17.94 3.69 6.56
CA SER A 12 -16.70 4.38 6.97
C SER A 12 -16.92 5.29 8.19
N GLU A 13 -18.09 5.92 8.28
CA GLU A 13 -18.46 6.86 9.35
C GLU A 13 -18.47 6.21 10.74
N LYS A 14 -18.62 4.88 10.86
CA LYS A 14 -18.55 4.18 12.16
C LYS A 14 -17.13 4.14 12.74
N LEU A 15 -16.10 4.19 11.90
CA LEU A 15 -14.71 4.10 12.34
C LEU A 15 -14.14 5.48 12.71
N ASP A 16 -14.76 6.55 12.22
CA ASP A 16 -14.29 7.92 12.42
C ASP A 16 -14.38 8.35 13.90
N PRO A 17 -15.45 8.06 14.67
CA PRO A 17 -15.50 8.29 16.11
C PRO A 17 -14.40 7.58 16.89
N VAL A 18 -14.10 6.32 16.53
CA VAL A 18 -13.04 5.53 17.18
C VAL A 18 -11.68 6.17 16.96
N HIS A 19 -11.41 6.64 15.73
CA HIS A 19 -10.17 7.34 15.42
C HIS A 19 -10.05 8.67 16.17
N HIS A 20 -11.10 9.49 16.18
CA HIS A 20 -11.09 10.76 16.90
C HIS A 20 -10.90 10.56 18.41
N MET A 21 -11.51 9.52 18.98
CA MET A 21 -11.33 9.18 20.39
C MET A 21 -9.90 8.73 20.70
N ALA A 22 -9.32 7.88 19.84
CA ALA A 22 -7.94 7.45 19.99
C ALA A 22 -6.96 8.64 19.92
N LEU A 23 -7.17 9.59 19.00
CA LEU A 23 -6.37 10.82 18.93
C LEU A 23 -6.42 11.61 20.24
N ARG A 24 -7.60 11.74 20.85
CA ARG A 24 -7.76 12.46 22.12
C ARG A 24 -7.03 11.77 23.27
N ILE A 25 -7.17 10.45 23.38
CA ILE A 25 -6.50 9.67 24.42
C ILE A 25 -4.99 9.77 24.27
N CYS A 26 -4.46 9.60 23.05
CA CYS A 26 -3.02 9.66 22.81
C CYS A 26 -2.43 11.07 22.98
N SER A 27 -3.20 12.12 22.70
CA SER A 27 -2.75 13.52 22.83
C SER A 27 -3.08 14.15 24.18
N GLY A 28 -3.82 13.45 25.06
CA GLY A 28 -4.32 14.01 26.32
C GLY A 28 -5.30 15.18 26.13
N ALA A 29 -5.92 15.31 24.95
CA ALA A 29 -6.82 16.41 24.65
C ALA A 29 -8.21 16.19 25.25
N PHE A 30 -8.87 17.29 25.64
CA PHE A 30 -10.25 17.24 26.12
C PHE A 30 -11.20 16.57 25.12
N HIS A 31 -12.28 15.98 25.63
CA HIS A 31 -13.35 15.41 24.81
C HIS A 31 -14.01 16.45 23.88
N THR A 32 -13.99 17.73 24.26
CA THR A 32 -14.57 18.86 23.52
C THR A 32 -13.62 19.49 22.50
N SER A 33 -12.33 19.15 22.48
CA SER A 33 -11.39 19.75 21.54
C SER A 33 -11.83 19.54 20.09
N PRO A 34 -11.69 20.53 19.19
CA PRO A 34 -12.07 20.34 17.79
C PRO A 34 -11.15 19.32 17.10
N VAL A 35 -11.74 18.41 16.30
CA VAL A 35 -11.01 17.33 15.63
C VAL A 35 -9.93 17.86 14.68
N GLN A 36 -10.21 18.98 13.99
CA GLN A 36 -9.25 19.59 13.07
C GLN A 36 -7.96 20.03 13.77
N SER A 37 -8.06 20.52 15.02
CA SER A 37 -6.90 20.86 15.84
C SER A 37 -6.09 19.62 16.21
N LEU A 38 -6.76 18.51 16.53
CA LEU A 38 -6.10 17.23 16.83
C LEU A 38 -5.29 16.70 15.64
N TYR A 39 -5.81 16.84 14.41
CA TYR A 39 -5.09 16.45 13.21
C TYR A 39 -3.78 17.21 13.05
N VAL A 40 -3.79 18.52 13.28
CA VAL A 40 -2.59 19.36 13.22
C VAL A 40 -1.62 18.99 14.33
N ASN A 41 -2.10 18.88 15.58
CA ASN A 41 -1.25 18.59 16.74
C ASN A 41 -0.58 17.21 16.65
N CYS A 42 -1.31 16.19 16.19
CA CYS A 42 -0.79 14.83 16.04
C CYS A 42 -0.06 14.60 14.70
N ASN A 43 0.03 15.62 13.83
CA ASN A 43 0.53 15.52 12.46
C ASN A 43 -0.12 14.36 11.67
N GLN A 44 -1.44 14.22 11.79
CA GLN A 44 -2.22 13.18 11.11
C GLN A 44 -3.17 13.79 10.09
N LEU A 45 -3.29 13.14 8.94
CA LEU A 45 -4.23 13.54 7.89
C LEU A 45 -5.65 13.09 8.26
N PRO A 46 -6.69 13.89 7.93
CA PRO A 46 -8.08 13.47 8.04
C PRO A 46 -8.34 12.11 7.38
N LEU A 47 -9.20 11.30 8.02
CA LEU A 47 -9.30 9.89 7.67
C LEU A 47 -9.83 9.65 6.25
N ASP A 48 -10.73 10.50 5.77
CA ASP A 48 -11.20 10.47 4.37
C ASP A 48 -10.04 10.64 3.38
N LEU A 49 -9.20 11.67 3.57
CA LEU A 49 -8.04 11.90 2.71
C LEU A 49 -7.03 10.76 2.81
N ARG A 50 -6.84 10.17 3.99
CA ARG A 50 -5.97 9.02 4.20
C ARG A 50 -6.49 7.78 3.45
N ARG A 51 -7.80 7.51 3.50
CA ARG A 51 -8.46 6.43 2.74
C ARG A 51 -8.31 6.65 1.23
N ARG A 52 -8.50 7.88 0.74
CA ARG A 52 -8.28 8.23 -0.68
C ARG A 52 -6.83 8.00 -1.09
N LYS A 53 -5.86 8.49 -0.32
CA LYS A 53 -4.42 8.27 -0.58
C LYS A 53 -4.07 6.79 -0.66
N LEU A 54 -4.54 5.99 0.29
CA LEU A 54 -4.32 4.53 0.30
C LEU A 54 -4.98 3.85 -0.91
N SER A 55 -6.19 4.28 -1.26
CA SER A 55 -6.91 3.77 -2.43
C SER A 55 -6.11 4.05 -3.71
N PHE A 56 -5.60 5.27 -3.87
CA PHE A 56 -4.73 5.63 -5.01
C PHE A 56 -3.46 4.78 -5.04
N ALA A 57 -2.74 4.69 -3.92
CA ALA A 57 -1.53 3.89 -3.83
C ALA A 57 -1.78 2.42 -4.23
N TYR A 58 -2.89 1.84 -3.78
CA TYR A 58 -3.27 0.49 -4.14
C TYR A 58 -3.66 0.37 -5.62
N ASN A 59 -4.40 1.33 -6.17
CA ASN A 59 -4.72 1.35 -7.60
C ASN A 59 -3.46 1.40 -8.48
N PHE A 60 -2.53 2.31 -8.18
CA PHE A 60 -1.25 2.39 -8.89
C PHE A 60 -0.44 1.10 -8.77
N LYS A 61 -0.48 0.45 -7.59
CA LYS A 61 0.15 -0.87 -7.41
C LYS A 61 -0.40 -1.91 -8.37
N ILE A 62 -1.73 -2.02 -8.48
CA ILE A 62 -2.39 -2.98 -9.39
C ILE A 62 -2.00 -2.71 -10.85
N LEU A 63 -1.98 -1.45 -11.25
CA LEU A 63 -1.68 -1.06 -12.62
C LEU A 63 -0.18 -1.24 -12.97
N SER A 64 0.71 -0.98 -12.01
CA SER A 64 2.16 -1.15 -12.17
C SER A 64 2.61 -2.61 -12.30
N VAL A 65 1.87 -3.57 -11.73
CA VAL A 65 2.27 -4.98 -11.73
C VAL A 65 1.60 -5.71 -12.90
N PRO A 66 2.36 -6.24 -13.88
CA PRO A 66 1.78 -6.85 -15.07
C PRO A 66 0.94 -8.10 -14.78
N SER A 67 1.35 -8.94 -13.83
CA SER A 67 0.69 -10.19 -13.43
C SER A 67 -0.20 -10.06 -12.19
N HIS A 68 -0.83 -8.89 -11.96
CA HIS A 68 -1.70 -8.71 -10.81
C HIS A 68 -3.06 -9.41 -11.00
N PRO A 69 -3.57 -10.21 -10.05
CA PRO A 69 -4.81 -10.98 -10.20
C PRO A 69 -6.04 -10.07 -10.49
N LEU A 70 -6.08 -8.89 -9.86
CA LEU A 70 -7.16 -7.92 -10.08
C LEU A 70 -7.05 -7.14 -11.41
N LYS A 71 -5.98 -7.30 -12.18
CA LYS A 71 -5.83 -6.59 -13.47
C LYS A 71 -6.84 -7.08 -14.51
N ASN A 72 -7.16 -8.37 -14.51
CA ASN A 72 -8.20 -8.93 -15.38
C ASN A 72 -9.60 -8.41 -15.00
N VAL A 73 -9.83 -8.13 -13.73
CA VAL A 73 -11.08 -7.53 -13.24
C VAL A 73 -11.20 -6.07 -13.65
N TYR A 74 -10.08 -5.33 -13.77
CA TYR A 74 -10.07 -3.97 -14.31
C TYR A 74 -10.54 -3.90 -15.77
N MET A 75 -10.26 -4.95 -16.56
CA MET A 75 -10.45 -4.97 -18.01
C MET A 75 -11.66 -5.80 -18.49
N SER A 76 -12.31 -6.57 -17.62
CA SER A 76 -13.40 -7.46 -18.03
C SER A 76 -14.77 -6.77 -18.04
N THR A 77 -15.39 -6.74 -19.23
CA THR A 77 -16.74 -6.18 -19.45
C THR A 77 -17.84 -7.00 -18.77
N SER A 78 -17.65 -8.32 -18.62
CA SER A 78 -18.62 -9.23 -17.98
C SER A 78 -18.80 -8.92 -16.49
N MET A 79 -17.70 -8.72 -15.75
CA MET A 79 -17.75 -8.32 -14.34
C MET A 79 -18.50 -7.00 -14.16
N LYS A 80 -18.23 -6.02 -15.02
CA LYS A 80 -18.93 -4.72 -14.98
C LYS A 80 -20.45 -4.90 -15.10
N ARG A 81 -20.90 -5.69 -16.08
CA ARG A 81 -22.34 -5.99 -16.26
C ARG A 81 -22.97 -6.64 -15.03
N LEU A 82 -22.28 -7.61 -14.41
CA LEU A 82 -22.77 -8.27 -13.21
C LEU A 82 -22.89 -7.31 -12.01
N TYR A 83 -21.96 -6.38 -11.87
CA TYR A 83 -22.04 -5.34 -10.84
C TYR A 83 -23.13 -4.32 -11.12
N ASP A 84 -23.32 -3.93 -12.38
CA ASP A 84 -24.35 -2.95 -12.77
C ASP A 84 -25.78 -3.49 -12.52
N VAL A 85 -25.98 -4.81 -12.63
CA VAL A 85 -27.27 -5.48 -12.30
C VAL A 85 -27.48 -5.62 -10.80
N ARG A 86 -26.41 -5.59 -10.00
CA ARG A 86 -26.50 -5.82 -8.55
C ARG A 86 -27.09 -4.59 -7.85
N LEU A 87 -28.25 -4.77 -7.22
CA LEU A 87 -28.92 -3.79 -6.33
C LEU A 87 -28.12 -3.44 -5.06
N SER A 88 -26.89 -3.95 -4.90
CA SER A 88 -26.09 -3.68 -3.72
C SER A 88 -25.63 -2.23 -3.69
N ASN A 89 -25.78 -1.63 -2.52
CA ASN A 89 -25.47 -0.23 -2.27
C ASN A 89 -23.95 0.11 -2.22
N ILE A 90 -23.06 -0.88 -2.39
CA ILE A 90 -21.60 -0.68 -2.30
C ILE A 90 -20.96 -0.95 -3.65
N TRP A 91 -20.34 0.08 -4.22
CA TRP A 91 -19.66 0.00 -5.51
C TRP A 91 -18.33 -0.75 -5.40
N PRO A 92 -17.97 -1.57 -6.42
CA PRO A 92 -16.68 -2.23 -6.44
C PRO A 92 -15.56 -1.17 -6.41
N PHE A 93 -14.42 -1.56 -5.83
CA PHE A 93 -13.27 -0.66 -5.63
C PHE A 93 -12.86 0.08 -6.91
N MET A 94 -12.87 -0.60 -8.05
CA MET A 94 -12.47 -0.05 -9.35
C MET A 94 -13.37 1.10 -9.78
N ASN A 95 -14.69 0.96 -9.58
CA ASN A 95 -15.62 2.02 -9.93
C ASN A 95 -15.49 3.21 -8.97
N ARG A 96 -15.24 2.95 -7.68
CA ARG A 96 -14.93 4.01 -6.70
C ARG A 96 -13.67 4.77 -7.10
N MET A 97 -12.63 4.06 -7.54
CA MET A 97 -11.39 4.66 -8.00
C MET A 97 -11.58 5.50 -9.27
N LYS A 98 -12.32 4.99 -10.27
CA LYS A 98 -12.66 5.76 -11.47
C LYS A 98 -13.35 7.08 -11.10
N ARG A 99 -14.32 7.04 -10.18
CA ARG A 99 -14.99 8.24 -9.69
C ARG A 99 -14.00 9.22 -9.05
N LEU A 100 -13.12 8.76 -8.16
CA LEU A 100 -12.11 9.60 -7.52
C LEU A 100 -11.13 10.24 -8.52
N ILE A 101 -10.72 9.50 -9.56
CA ILE A 101 -9.87 10.03 -10.64
C ILE A 101 -10.60 11.13 -11.40
N THR A 102 -11.88 10.93 -11.72
CA THR A 102 -12.73 11.93 -12.38
C THR A 102 -12.98 13.15 -11.51
N GLU A 103 -13.28 12.95 -10.21
CA GLU A 103 -13.48 14.03 -9.24
C GLU A 103 -12.25 14.94 -9.09
N LEU A 104 -11.05 14.34 -9.14
CA LEU A 104 -9.78 15.08 -9.02
C LEU A 104 -9.25 15.61 -10.35
N ALA A 105 -9.95 15.37 -11.47
CA ALA A 105 -9.55 15.74 -12.82
C ALA A 105 -8.08 15.38 -13.14
N LEU A 106 -7.62 14.23 -12.64
CA LEU A 106 -6.22 13.83 -12.84
C LEU A 106 -5.99 13.49 -14.31
N PRO A 107 -4.91 14.01 -14.93
CA PRO A 107 -4.55 13.62 -16.30
C PRO A 107 -4.27 12.12 -16.33
N ILE A 108 -4.38 11.52 -17.53
CA ILE A 108 -4.01 10.12 -17.75
C ILE A 108 -2.52 9.98 -17.39
N VAL A 109 -2.24 9.49 -16.18
CA VAL A 109 -0.88 9.23 -15.74
C VAL A 109 -0.41 7.95 -16.41
N GLU A 110 0.67 8.03 -17.19
CA GLU A 110 1.36 6.85 -17.68
C GLU A 110 2.03 6.13 -16.50
N ILE A 111 1.48 4.98 -16.13
CA ILE A 111 1.98 4.21 -14.99
C ILE A 111 3.10 3.33 -15.48
N GLN A 112 4.32 3.60 -15.00
CA GLN A 112 5.47 2.75 -15.26
C GLN A 112 5.25 1.37 -14.67
N GLN A 113 5.51 0.34 -15.49
CA GLN A 113 5.45 -1.02 -15.01
C GLN A 113 6.62 -1.27 -14.06
N ARG A 114 6.31 -1.89 -12.92
CA ARG A 114 7.34 -2.27 -11.95
C ARG A 114 7.97 -3.57 -12.40
N ASN A 115 9.27 -3.54 -12.69
CA ASN A 115 10.08 -4.75 -12.79
C ASN A 115 10.03 -5.45 -11.42
N LEU A 116 9.32 -6.58 -11.36
CA LEU A 116 9.36 -7.44 -10.19
C LEU A 116 10.80 -7.94 -10.07
N LEU A 117 11.35 -7.94 -8.85
CA LEU A 117 12.61 -8.61 -8.59
C LEU A 117 12.42 -10.06 -9.05
N LEU A 118 13.15 -10.45 -10.11
CA LEU A 118 13.02 -11.76 -10.76
C LEU A 118 13.40 -12.91 -9.82
N PHE A 119 14.04 -12.59 -8.70
CA PHE A 119 14.40 -13.54 -7.68
C PHE A 119 13.44 -13.44 -6.48
N GLN A 120 12.96 -14.59 -6.06
CA GLN A 120 12.24 -14.74 -4.82
C GLN A 120 13.20 -14.40 -3.66
N PRO A 121 12.73 -13.77 -2.57
CA PRO A 121 13.62 -13.35 -1.48
C PRO A 121 14.31 -14.52 -0.76
N TRP A 122 13.70 -15.72 -0.78
CA TRP A 122 14.32 -16.96 -0.28
C TRP A 122 15.27 -17.63 -1.28
N ASN A 123 15.26 -17.18 -2.53
CA ASN A 123 16.21 -17.63 -3.53
C ASN A 123 17.46 -16.76 -3.41
N THR A 124 18.35 -17.10 -2.48
CA THR A 124 19.66 -16.46 -2.39
C THR A 124 20.38 -16.68 -3.72
N PRO A 125 20.74 -15.61 -4.45
CA PRO A 125 21.58 -15.77 -5.63
C PRO A 125 22.81 -16.58 -5.23
N ARG A 126 23.23 -17.54 -6.07
CA ARG A 126 24.54 -18.17 -5.90
C ARG A 126 25.59 -17.11 -6.20
N PHE A 127 25.93 -16.30 -5.20
CA PHE A 127 27.05 -15.39 -5.31
C PHE A 127 28.32 -16.22 -5.35
N HIS A 128 29.11 -16.03 -6.41
CA HIS A 128 30.48 -16.49 -6.41
C HIS A 128 31.25 -15.58 -5.46
N TYR A 129 31.48 -16.06 -4.24
CA TYR A 129 32.39 -15.40 -3.33
C TYR A 129 33.78 -16.01 -3.53
N ILE A 130 34.78 -15.16 -3.62
CA ILE A 130 36.17 -15.60 -3.57
C ILE A 130 36.43 -15.93 -2.11
N ASN A 131 36.67 -17.21 -1.80
CA ASN A 131 37.10 -17.64 -0.48
C ASN A 131 38.64 -17.64 -0.43
N PRO A 132 39.29 -16.59 0.08
CA PRO A 132 40.75 -16.58 0.17
C PRO A 132 41.30 -17.66 1.12
N PHE A 133 40.43 -18.24 1.96
CA PHE A 133 40.76 -19.31 2.89
C PHE A 133 40.35 -20.71 2.40
N ALA A 134 39.92 -20.88 1.15
CA ALA A 134 39.44 -22.17 0.63
C ALA A 134 40.42 -23.33 0.85
N ASN A 135 41.72 -23.03 0.79
CA ASN A 135 42.79 -24.03 0.85
C ASN A 135 43.35 -24.24 2.27
N TYR A 136 42.81 -23.56 3.29
CA TYR A 136 43.32 -23.65 4.66
C TYR A 136 42.35 -24.44 5.54
N SER A 137 42.88 -25.37 6.33
CA SER A 137 42.08 -26.09 7.33
C SER A 137 41.76 -25.19 8.52
N LYS A 138 40.50 -25.20 8.99
CA LYS A 138 40.04 -24.39 10.13
C LYS A 138 40.87 -24.56 11.40
N TYR A 139 41.47 -25.75 11.57
CA TYR A 139 42.25 -26.09 12.76
C TYR A 139 43.71 -25.62 12.68
N THR A 140 44.19 -25.25 11.49
CA THR A 140 45.61 -24.92 11.27
C THR A 140 45.82 -23.45 10.87
N VAL A 141 44.76 -22.65 10.74
CA VAL A 141 44.90 -21.23 10.39
C VAL A 141 45.44 -20.45 11.57
N THR A 142 46.71 -20.04 11.50
CA THR A 142 47.33 -19.18 12.50
C THR A 142 47.00 -17.70 12.24
N PRO A 143 47.06 -16.83 13.28
CA PRO A 143 46.77 -15.39 13.16
C PRO A 143 47.61 -14.67 12.08
N VAL A 144 48.82 -15.17 11.82
CA VAL A 144 49.74 -14.64 10.81
C VAL A 144 49.19 -14.82 9.39
N ILE A 145 48.47 -15.91 9.13
CA ILE A 145 47.86 -16.18 7.81
C ILE A 145 46.75 -15.15 7.54
N PHE A 146 45.96 -14.78 8.55
CA PHE A 146 44.96 -13.72 8.41
C PHE A 146 45.58 -12.37 8.10
N GLN A 147 46.69 -12.02 8.77
CA GLN A 147 47.41 -10.77 8.50
C GLN A 147 47.96 -10.72 7.08
N ARG A 148 48.44 -11.84 6.51
CA ARG A 148 48.93 -11.87 5.12
C ARG A 148 47.84 -11.79 4.06
N VAL A 149 46.66 -12.32 4.34
CA VAL A 149 45.54 -12.34 3.38
C VAL A 149 44.83 -10.98 3.30
N PHE A 150 44.88 -10.18 4.37
CA PHE A 150 44.16 -8.90 4.49
C PHE A 150 45.04 -7.66 4.71
N ALA A 151 46.37 -7.79 4.62
CA ALA A 151 47.30 -6.64 4.58
C ALA A 151 47.38 -6.04 3.17
#